data_AF-A0AAW0MAA8-F1
#
_entry.id   AF-A0AAW0MAA8-F1
#
_cell.length_a   1.000
_cell.length_b   1.000
_cell.length_c   1.000
_cell.angle_alpha   90.00
_cell.angle_beta   90.00
_cell.angle_gamma   90.00
#
_symmetry.space_group_name_H-M   'P 1'
#
loop_
_entity.id
_entity.type
_entity.pdbx_description
1 polymer ?
#
loop_
_entity_poly.entity_id
_entity_poly.type
_entity_poly.pdbx_seq_one_letter_code
_entity_poly.pdbx_strand_id
1 'polypeptide(L)'
;MRKLKYHEKKLLKKVNFLEWKKEDGHREASVMQRYHATHRDDYKKYSGLCRMVQKLVNILMKMDHKDPFRIEMTDMLLEKLYNIGVLPSKHNADALKVCERITVSSFFRRRLSTVLVRLKFCEHLKEAITYIQQGHVRVGPETVTDPAFLVTRNMEDFVTWVDSSKIKRKVLQYNDQRRLSTVLVRLKFCEHLKEAITYIQQGHVRVGPETVTDPAFLVTRNMEDFVTWVDSSKIKRKVLQYNDQLDDYDAMT
;
A
#
# COMPACT_ATOMS: atom_id res chain seq x y z
N MET A 1 -16.25 28.60 -30.14
CA MET A 1 -16.04 29.11 -31.51
C MET A 1 -17.02 28.41 -32.44
N ARG A 2 -17.58 29.10 -33.44
CA ARG A 2 -18.48 28.47 -34.43
C ARG A 2 -17.71 27.51 -35.35
N LYS A 3 -18.39 26.51 -35.89
CA LYS A 3 -17.82 25.61 -36.91
C LYS A 3 -17.54 26.41 -38.20
N LEU A 4 -16.31 26.29 -38.71
CA LEU A 4 -15.88 26.97 -39.95
C LEU A 4 -16.52 26.32 -41.18
N LYS A 5 -16.93 27.14 -42.15
CA LYS A 5 -17.39 26.72 -43.47
C LYS A 5 -16.22 26.13 -44.28
N TYR A 6 -16.52 25.41 -45.35
CA TYR A 6 -15.50 24.71 -46.16
C TYR A 6 -14.38 25.64 -46.67
N HIS A 7 -14.75 26.80 -47.23
CA HIS A 7 -13.79 27.79 -47.73
C HIS A 7 -12.95 28.41 -46.61
N GLU A 8 -13.55 28.69 -45.45
CA GLU A 8 -12.86 29.21 -44.26
C GLU A 8 -11.82 28.19 -43.74
N LYS A 9 -12.18 26.90 -43.67
CA LYS A 9 -11.26 25.83 -43.27
C LYS A 9 -10.12 25.63 -44.27
N LYS A 10 -10.37 25.87 -45.57
CA LYS A 10 -9.34 25.78 -46.62
C LYS A 10 -8.29 26.90 -46.49
N LEU A 11 -8.69 28.09 -46.04
CA LEU A 11 -7.79 29.21 -45.75
C LEU A 11 -7.10 29.04 -44.38
N LEU A 12 -7.85 28.63 -43.35
CA LEU A 12 -7.42 28.58 -41.96
C LEU A 12 -6.98 27.18 -41.52
N LYS A 13 -6.23 26.46 -42.35
CA LYS A 13 -5.84 25.06 -42.09
C LYS A 13 -4.97 24.86 -40.84
N LYS A 14 -4.17 25.87 -40.48
CA LYS A 14 -3.25 25.83 -39.34
C LYS A 14 -3.82 26.45 -38.06
N VAL A 15 -5.04 27.01 -38.14
CA VAL A 15 -5.65 27.70 -37.01
C VAL A 15 -6.42 26.68 -36.16
N ASN A 16 -5.85 26.36 -35.01
CA ASN A 16 -6.52 25.61 -33.95
C ASN A 16 -6.23 26.30 -32.61
N PHE A 17 -7.27 26.75 -31.92
CA PHE A 17 -7.13 27.45 -30.63
C PHE A 17 -6.96 26.49 -29.46
N LEU A 18 -7.27 25.20 -29.63
CA LEU A 18 -7.24 24.19 -28.58
C LEU A 18 -5.94 23.37 -28.63
N GLU A 19 -5.50 22.98 -29.83
CA GLU A 19 -4.29 22.16 -30.00
C GLU A 19 -3.18 22.96 -30.66
N TRP A 20 -2.10 23.19 -29.92
CA TRP A 20 -0.91 23.85 -30.43
C TRP A 20 0.21 22.82 -30.65
N LYS A 21 0.94 22.95 -31.76
CA LYS A 21 2.04 22.02 -32.11
C LYS A 21 3.14 21.94 -31.03
N LYS A 22 3.34 23.02 -30.27
CA LYS A 22 4.34 23.08 -29.20
C LYS A 22 4.00 22.20 -28.00
N GLU A 23 2.72 21.90 -27.79
CA GLU A 23 2.25 21.15 -26.62
C GLU A 23 2.27 19.63 -26.84
N ASP A 24 2.65 19.15 -28.04
CA ASP A 24 2.63 17.74 -28.43
C ASP A 24 1.28 17.07 -28.10
N GLY A 25 0.19 17.81 -28.36
CA GLY A 25 -1.19 17.42 -28.08
C GLY A 25 -1.57 17.55 -26.59
N HIS A 26 -2.54 16.73 -26.16
CA HIS A 26 -3.09 16.74 -24.80
C HIS A 26 -2.60 15.58 -23.94
N ARG A 27 -1.40 15.05 -24.21
CA ARG A 27 -0.87 13.88 -23.50
C ARG A 27 -0.65 14.14 -22.02
N GLU A 28 -0.12 15.32 -21.67
CA GLU A 28 0.04 15.76 -20.27
C GLU A 28 -1.30 15.75 -19.54
N ALA A 29 -2.30 16.44 -20.10
CA ALA A 29 -3.64 16.52 -19.53
C ALA A 29 -4.31 15.14 -19.41
N SER A 30 -4.18 14.28 -20.44
CA SER A 30 -4.74 12.92 -20.43
C SER A 30 -4.12 12.05 -19.34
N VAL A 31 -2.79 12.10 -19.16
CA VAL A 31 -2.10 11.34 -18.11
C VAL A 31 -2.47 11.90 -16.73
N MET A 32 -2.47 13.22 -16.57
CA MET A 32 -2.86 13.86 -15.31
C MET A 32 -4.29 13.51 -14.91
N GLN A 33 -5.22 13.55 -15.85
CA GLN A 33 -6.62 13.18 -15.60
C GLN A 33 -6.74 11.71 -15.23
N ARG A 34 -6.08 10.81 -15.98
CA ARG A 34 -6.12 9.36 -15.73
C ARG A 34 -5.65 8.99 -14.32
N TYR A 35 -4.60 9.64 -13.83
CA TYR A 35 -4.02 9.36 -12.52
C TYR A 35 -4.43 10.38 -11.44
N HIS A 36 -5.42 11.23 -11.70
CA HIS A 36 -5.90 12.26 -10.78
C HIS A 36 -4.75 13.05 -10.10
N ALA A 37 -3.77 13.48 -10.91
CA ALA A 37 -2.62 14.23 -10.43
C ALA A 37 -3.07 15.57 -9.82
N THR A 38 -2.69 15.84 -8.57
CA THR A 38 -3.05 17.07 -7.85
C THR A 38 -2.27 18.27 -8.36
N HIS A 39 -0.95 18.13 -8.51
CA HIS A 39 -0.09 19.22 -8.94
C HIS A 39 0.21 19.15 -10.44
N ARG A 40 0.12 20.31 -11.11
CA ARG A 40 0.40 20.44 -12.54
C ARG A 40 1.86 20.16 -12.89
N ASP A 41 2.79 20.53 -12.01
CA ASP A 41 4.21 20.38 -12.28
C ASP A 41 4.73 18.94 -12.12
N ASP A 42 3.94 18.05 -11.53
CA ASP A 42 4.32 16.65 -11.33
C ASP A 42 4.66 15.95 -12.66
N TYR A 43 3.84 16.20 -13.68
CA TYR A 43 4.08 15.63 -15.01
C TYR A 43 5.42 16.11 -15.58
N LYS A 44 5.72 17.40 -15.46
CA LYS A 44 6.96 17.99 -15.94
C LYS A 44 8.18 17.46 -15.18
N LYS A 45 8.08 17.33 -13.85
CA LYS A 45 9.14 16.77 -13.00
C LYS A 45 9.48 15.33 -13.41
N TYR A 46 8.48 14.45 -13.54
CA TYR A 46 8.73 13.08 -14.00
C TYR A 46 9.17 13.03 -15.46
N SER A 47 8.66 13.90 -16.33
CA SER A 47 9.15 13.97 -17.71
C SER A 47 10.63 14.36 -17.76
N GLY A 48 11.08 15.24 -16.87
CA GLY A 48 12.51 15.56 -16.70
C GLY A 48 13.32 14.35 -16.26
N LEU A 49 12.83 13.59 -15.27
CA LEU A 49 13.46 12.35 -14.80
C LEU A 49 13.56 11.29 -15.92
N CYS A 50 12.48 11.06 -16.68
CA CYS A 50 12.49 10.17 -17.84
C CYS A 50 13.59 10.57 -18.84
N ARG A 51 13.69 11.86 -19.17
CA ARG A 51 14.70 12.37 -20.10
C ARG A 51 16.12 12.19 -19.58
N MET A 52 16.36 12.36 -18.27
CA MET A 52 17.67 12.11 -17.67
C MET A 52 18.06 10.64 -17.76
N VAL A 53 17.12 9.74 -17.46
CA VAL A 53 17.35 8.29 -17.60
C VAL A 53 17.63 7.92 -19.06
N GLN A 54 16.85 8.43 -20.01
CA GLN A 54 17.06 8.20 -21.44
C GLN A 54 18.43 8.70 -21.93
N LYS A 55 18.85 9.89 -21.48
CA LYS A 55 20.18 10.43 -21.79
C LYS A 55 21.29 9.52 -21.27
N LEU A 56 21.17 9.05 -20.03
CA LEU A 56 22.14 8.13 -19.44
C LEU A 56 22.21 6.81 -20.21
N VAL A 57 21.07 6.21 -20.54
CA VAL A 57 20.97 4.99 -21.35
C VAL A 57 21.62 5.19 -22.73
N ASN A 58 21.37 6.32 -23.39
CA ASN A 58 21.96 6.63 -24.69
C ASN A 58 23.49 6.77 -24.64
N ILE A 59 24.04 7.27 -23.54
CA ILE A 59 25.49 7.31 -23.34
C ILE A 59 26.03 5.90 -23.15
N LEU A 60 25.40 5.09 -22.29
CA LEU A 60 25.80 3.70 -22.03
C LEU A 60 25.72 2.83 -23.30
N MET A 61 24.72 3.06 -24.16
CA MET A 61 24.58 2.33 -25.43
C MET A 61 25.67 2.67 -26.46
N LYS A 62 26.33 3.83 -26.36
CA LYS A 62 27.43 4.24 -27.24
C LYS A 62 28.78 3.68 -26.81
N MET A 63 28.92 3.27 -25.55
CA MET A 63 30.16 2.68 -25.02
C MET A 63 30.33 1.24 -25.49
N ASP A 64 31.55 0.70 -25.44
CA ASP A 64 31.77 -0.71 -25.80
C ASP A 64 31.13 -1.66 -24.78
N HIS A 65 30.66 -2.82 -25.24
CA HIS A 65 29.96 -3.80 -24.40
C HIS A 65 30.88 -4.50 -23.39
N LYS A 66 32.19 -4.53 -23.65
CA LYS A 66 33.19 -5.19 -22.80
C LYS A 66 33.79 -4.28 -21.74
N ASP A 67 33.48 -2.98 -21.78
CA ASP A 67 33.99 -2.02 -20.81
C ASP A 67 33.41 -2.33 -19.42
N PRO A 68 34.26 -2.60 -18.40
CA PRO A 68 33.79 -2.86 -17.03
C PRO A 68 32.91 -1.74 -16.48
N PHE A 69 33.22 -0.47 -16.82
CA PHE A 69 32.45 0.68 -16.34
C PHE A 69 31.01 0.67 -16.84
N ARG A 70 30.81 0.28 -18.10
CA ARG A 70 29.48 0.16 -18.69
C ARG A 70 28.66 -0.90 -17.96
N ILE A 71 29.27 -2.04 -17.66
CA ILE A 71 28.58 -3.16 -17.00
C ILE A 71 28.12 -2.73 -15.60
N GLU A 72 29.02 -2.16 -14.80
CA GLU A 72 28.72 -1.70 -13.44
C GLU A 72 27.62 -0.61 -13.43
N MET A 73 27.78 0.43 -14.26
CA MET A 73 26.80 1.53 -14.31
C MET A 73 25.44 1.08 -14.84
N THR A 74 25.42 0.12 -15.77
CA THR A 74 24.17 -0.48 -16.27
C THR A 74 23.47 -1.24 -15.15
N ASP A 75 24.19 -2.06 -14.39
CA ASP A 75 23.62 -2.84 -13.30
C ASP A 75 23.05 -1.92 -12.21
N MET A 76 23.81 -0.90 -11.78
CA MET A 76 23.35 0.10 -10.81
C MET A 76 22.08 0.84 -11.28
N LEU A 77 22.00 1.21 -12.56
CA LEU A 77 20.84 1.89 -13.12
C LEU A 77 19.61 0.97 -13.12
N LEU A 78 19.79 -0.28 -13.57
CA LEU A 78 18.72 -1.27 -13.66
C LEU A 78 18.21 -1.64 -12.27
N GLU A 79 19.10 -1.87 -11.31
CA GLU A 79 18.75 -2.14 -9.92
C GLU A 79 17.94 -1.00 -9.32
N LYS A 80 18.39 0.26 -9.49
CA LYS A 80 17.66 1.42 -8.97
C LYS A 80 16.27 1.55 -9.58
N LEU A 81 16.14 1.41 -10.91
CA LEU A 81 14.84 1.51 -11.59
C LEU A 81 13.91 0.33 -11.27
N TYR A 82 14.48 -0.85 -11.03
CA TYR A 82 13.76 -2.03 -10.58
C TYR A 82 13.23 -1.83 -9.15
N ASN A 83 14.06 -1.39 -8.21
CA ASN A 83 13.69 -1.15 -6.81
C ASN A 83 12.59 -0.09 -6.66
N ILE A 84 12.65 0.97 -7.48
CA ILE A 84 11.58 1.99 -7.56
C ILE A 84 10.29 1.41 -8.16
N GLY A 85 10.38 0.35 -8.96
CA GLY A 85 9.24 -0.33 -9.58
C GLY A 85 8.82 0.22 -10.94
N VAL A 86 9.68 1.03 -11.58
CA VAL A 86 9.45 1.56 -12.94
C VAL A 86 9.63 0.45 -13.97
N LEU A 87 10.62 -0.41 -13.76
CA LEU A 87 10.87 -1.60 -14.58
C LEU A 87 10.24 -2.84 -13.98
N PRO A 88 9.61 -3.71 -14.79
CA PRO A 88 9.00 -4.96 -14.32
C PRO A 88 10.04 -6.02 -13.91
N SER A 89 11.16 -6.12 -14.63
CA SER A 89 12.23 -7.11 -14.43
C SER A 89 13.60 -6.46 -14.66
N LYS A 90 14.64 -6.95 -13.96
CA LYS A 90 16.04 -6.50 -14.09
C LYS A 90 16.85 -7.29 -15.12
N HIS A 91 16.55 -8.58 -15.32
CA HIS A 91 17.42 -9.55 -16.00
C HIS A 91 17.16 -9.71 -17.50
N ASN A 92 16.42 -8.79 -18.13
CA ASN A 92 16.11 -8.91 -19.54
C ASN A 92 17.28 -8.37 -20.38
N ALA A 93 17.73 -9.12 -21.38
CA ALA A 93 18.72 -8.64 -22.37
C ALA A 93 18.28 -7.34 -23.07
N ASP A 94 16.96 -7.09 -23.11
CA ASP A 94 16.35 -5.87 -23.64
C ASP A 94 16.07 -4.79 -22.57
N ALA A 95 16.52 -4.95 -21.33
CA ALA A 95 16.22 -4.01 -20.24
C ALA A 95 16.67 -2.57 -20.57
N LEU A 96 17.83 -2.40 -21.21
CA LEU A 96 18.30 -1.10 -21.71
C LEU A 96 17.33 -0.47 -22.74
N LYS A 97 16.78 -1.26 -23.66
CA LYS A 97 15.79 -0.78 -24.63
C LYS A 97 14.46 -0.40 -23.96
N VAL A 98 14.08 -1.14 -22.91
CA VAL A 98 12.91 -0.79 -22.10
C VAL A 98 13.16 0.54 -21.35
N CYS A 99 14.38 0.75 -20.85
CA CYS A 99 14.77 2.00 -20.19
C CYS A 99 14.68 3.22 -21.12
N GLU A 100 15.06 3.06 -22.39
CA GLU A 100 14.91 4.11 -23.41
C GLU A 100 13.42 4.49 -23.60
N ARG A 101 12.51 3.52 -23.48
CA ARG A 101 11.06 3.71 -23.65
C ARG A 101 10.32 4.03 -22.36
N ILE A 102 11.02 4.38 -21.27
CA ILE A 102 10.37 4.74 -20.00
C ILE A 102 9.42 5.92 -20.21
N THR A 103 8.20 5.75 -19.72
CA THR A 103 7.16 6.78 -19.80
C THR A 103 6.88 7.38 -18.43
N VAL A 104 6.39 8.62 -18.43
CA VAL A 104 5.92 9.30 -17.21
C VAL A 104 4.84 8.48 -16.51
N SER A 105 3.97 7.80 -17.26
CA SER A 105 2.94 6.93 -16.70
C SER A 105 3.49 5.79 -15.84
N SER A 106 4.71 5.32 -16.07
CA SER A 106 5.33 4.29 -15.23
C SER A 106 5.58 4.80 -13.80
N PHE A 107 5.94 6.09 -13.64
CA PHE A 107 6.10 6.72 -12.32
C PHE A 107 4.75 6.97 -11.64
N PHE A 108 3.74 7.43 -12.38
CA PHE A 108 2.40 7.65 -11.84
C PHE A 108 1.74 6.36 -11.32
N ARG A 109 2.07 5.19 -11.91
CA ARG A 109 1.64 3.88 -11.40
C ARG A 109 2.28 3.45 -10.09
N ARG A 110 3.38 4.09 -9.68
CA ARG A 110 4.08 3.84 -8.41
C ARG A 110 3.71 4.84 -7.31
N ARG A 111 2.85 5.82 -7.60
CA ARG A 111 2.28 6.70 -6.58
C ARG A 111 1.40 5.92 -5.62
N LEU A 112 1.42 6.31 -4.35
CA LEU A 112 0.67 5.66 -3.28
C LEU A 112 -0.82 5.54 -3.65
N SER A 113 -1.43 6.59 -4.21
CA SER A 113 -2.83 6.54 -4.66
C SER A 113 -3.10 5.41 -5.66
N THR A 114 -2.27 5.27 -6.69
CA THR A 114 -2.44 4.21 -7.70
C THR A 114 -2.12 2.83 -7.14
N VAL A 115 -1.13 2.74 -6.25
CA VAL A 115 -0.74 1.48 -5.59
C VAL A 115 -1.88 0.97 -4.71
N LEU A 116 -2.57 1.83 -3.96
CA LEU A 116 -3.73 1.44 -3.14
C LEU A 116 -4.86 0.82 -3.96
N VAL A 117 -5.17 1.40 -5.13
CA VAL A 117 -6.21 0.84 -6.03
C VAL A 117 -5.76 -0.52 -6.58
N ARG A 118 -4.47 -0.67 -6.92
CA ARG A 118 -3.92 -1.94 -7.37
C ARG A 118 -3.97 -3.02 -6.29
N LEU A 119 -3.67 -2.67 -5.04
CA LEU A 119 -3.72 -3.54 -3.86
C LEU A 119 -5.16 -3.76 -3.34
N LYS A 120 -6.18 -3.25 -4.03
CA LYS A 120 -7.61 -3.42 -3.67
C LYS A 120 -8.00 -2.83 -2.31
N PHE A 121 -7.27 -1.82 -1.82
CA PHE A 121 -7.68 -1.04 -0.65
C PHE A 121 -8.91 -0.15 -0.94
N CYS A 122 -9.09 0.22 -2.21
CA CYS A 122 -10.18 1.05 -2.70
C CYS A 122 -10.45 0.70 -4.17
N GLU A 123 -11.66 0.99 -4.62
CA GLU A 123 -12.10 0.71 -6.00
C GLU A 123 -11.72 1.85 -6.95
N HIS A 124 -11.76 3.08 -6.45
CA HIS A 124 -11.57 4.29 -7.24
C HIS A 124 -10.36 5.11 -6.78
N LEU A 125 -9.66 5.70 -7.76
CA LEU A 125 -8.46 6.51 -7.47
C LEU A 125 -8.78 7.79 -6.68
N LYS A 126 -9.97 8.37 -6.89
CA LYS A 126 -10.43 9.54 -6.15
C LYS A 126 -10.58 9.23 -4.65
N GLU A 127 -11.10 8.05 -4.32
CA GLU A 127 -11.24 7.60 -2.93
C GLU A 127 -9.87 7.34 -2.30
N ALA A 128 -8.95 6.72 -3.04
CA ALA A 128 -7.57 6.53 -2.59
C ALA A 128 -6.94 7.86 -2.15
N ILE A 129 -7.08 8.90 -2.97
CA ILE A 129 -6.56 10.24 -2.69
C ILE A 129 -7.20 10.80 -1.42
N THR A 130 -8.51 10.69 -1.28
CA THR A 130 -9.23 11.17 -0.08
C THR A 130 -8.77 10.43 1.18
N TYR A 131 -8.62 9.11 1.14
CA TYR A 131 -8.15 8.32 2.29
C TYR A 131 -6.72 8.64 2.70
N ILE A 132 -5.83 8.87 1.73
CA ILE A 132 -4.46 9.30 1.99
C ILE A 132 -4.45 10.69 2.62
N GLN A 133 -5.16 11.66 2.03
CA GLN A 133 -5.21 13.04 2.54
C GLN A 133 -5.81 13.14 3.96
N GLN A 134 -6.75 12.25 4.29
CA GLN A 134 -7.32 12.12 5.64
C GLN A 134 -6.37 11.42 6.64
N GLY A 135 -5.24 10.86 6.18
CA GLY A 135 -4.27 10.18 7.02
C GLY A 135 -4.70 8.77 7.46
N HIS A 136 -5.51 8.08 6.66
CA HIS A 136 -5.94 6.71 6.98
C HIS A 136 -4.93 5.63 6.59
N VAL A 137 -3.91 5.99 5.79
CA VAL A 137 -2.93 5.06 5.23
C VAL A 137 -1.55 5.32 5.83
N ARG A 138 -0.82 4.25 6.14
CA ARG A 138 0.59 4.30 6.53
C ARG A 138 1.42 3.41 5.61
N VAL A 139 2.70 3.76 5.48
CA VAL A 139 3.69 2.94 4.79
C VAL A 139 4.75 2.59 5.83
N GLY A 140 4.81 1.33 6.24
CA GLY A 140 5.60 0.94 7.40
C GLY A 140 5.06 1.59 8.69
N PRO A 141 5.90 2.20 9.53
CA PRO A 141 5.46 2.83 10.77
C PRO A 141 4.84 4.23 10.56
N GLU A 142 5.15 4.91 9.46
CA GLU A 142 4.81 6.32 9.26
C GLU A 142 3.49 6.51 8.51
N THR A 143 2.66 7.43 9.00
CA THR A 143 1.42 7.84 8.35
C THR A 143 1.73 8.79 7.19
N VAL A 144 1.25 8.47 5.99
CA VAL A 144 1.49 9.27 4.78
C VAL A 144 0.24 10.06 4.42
N THR A 145 0.40 11.38 4.26
CA THR A 145 -0.69 12.30 3.89
C THR A 145 -0.61 12.77 2.43
N ASP A 146 0.54 12.61 1.78
CA ASP A 146 0.74 13.00 0.38
C ASP A 146 0.39 11.85 -0.59
N PRO A 147 -0.62 12.00 -1.46
CA PRO A 147 -0.95 11.00 -2.49
C PRO A 147 0.15 10.83 -3.55
N ALA A 148 1.01 11.83 -3.74
CA ALA A 148 2.11 11.77 -4.70
C ALA A 148 3.34 11.02 -4.18
N PHE A 149 3.31 10.55 -2.92
CA PHE A 149 4.35 9.70 -2.35
C PHE A 149 4.62 8.49 -3.23
N LEU A 150 5.88 8.26 -3.58
CA LEU A 150 6.27 7.18 -4.48
C LEU A 150 6.68 5.94 -3.68
N VAL A 151 5.93 4.86 -3.86
CA VAL A 151 6.12 3.60 -3.13
C VAL A 151 7.10 2.73 -3.91
N THR A 152 8.24 2.40 -3.29
CA THR A 152 9.20 1.42 -3.83
C THR A 152 8.63 0.01 -3.76
N ARG A 153 9.22 -0.96 -4.47
CA ARG A 153 8.75 -2.36 -4.42
C ARG A 153 8.79 -2.92 -3.00
N ASN A 154 9.88 -2.69 -2.29
CA ASN A 154 10.07 -3.22 -0.94
C ASN A 154 9.12 -2.58 0.07
N MET A 155 8.72 -1.32 -0.15
CA MET A 155 7.78 -0.63 0.72
C MET A 155 6.31 -0.99 0.44
N GLU A 156 6.02 -1.61 -0.70
CA GLU A 156 4.65 -1.95 -1.12
C GLU A 156 3.97 -2.92 -0.15
N ASP A 157 4.72 -3.87 0.39
CA ASP A 157 4.21 -4.88 1.34
C ASP A 157 3.85 -4.27 2.70
N PHE A 158 4.43 -3.13 3.04
CA PHE A 158 4.19 -2.43 4.30
C PHE A 158 3.09 -1.37 4.21
N VAL A 159 2.41 -1.25 3.06
CA VAL A 159 1.27 -0.34 2.89
C VAL A 159 0.06 -0.92 3.63
N THR A 160 -0.36 -0.27 4.71
CA THR A 160 -1.48 -0.73 5.53
C THR A 160 -2.34 0.43 6.04
N TRP A 161 -3.54 0.10 6.53
CA TRP A 161 -4.36 1.09 7.24
C TRP A 161 -3.73 1.45 8.59
N VAL A 162 -3.82 2.72 8.96
CA VAL A 162 -3.49 3.19 10.31
C VAL A 162 -4.38 2.49 11.34
N ASP A 163 -3.81 2.13 12.50
CA ASP A 163 -4.51 1.36 13.53
C ASP A 163 -5.75 2.07 14.11
N SER A 164 -5.72 3.39 14.16
CA SER A 164 -6.84 4.24 14.60
C SER A 164 -7.89 4.49 13.52
N SER A 165 -7.66 4.02 12.28
CA SER A 165 -8.53 4.31 11.14
C SER A 165 -9.93 3.73 11.32
N LYS A 166 -10.95 4.54 11.07
CA LYS A 166 -12.36 4.11 11.04
C LYS A 166 -12.60 3.11 9.92
N ILE A 167 -11.87 3.24 8.80
CA ILE A 167 -11.97 2.32 7.65
C ILE A 167 -11.48 0.94 8.06
N LYS A 168 -10.32 0.86 8.73
CA LYS A 168 -9.79 -0.40 9.26
C LYS A 168 -10.80 -1.09 10.18
N ARG A 169 -11.43 -0.33 11.08
CA ARG A 169 -12.46 -0.86 11.98
C ARG A 169 -13.66 -1.44 11.22
N LYS A 170 -14.11 -0.75 10.18
CA LYS A 170 -15.25 -1.18 9.35
C LYS A 170 -14.92 -2.45 8.55
N VAL A 171 -13.73 -2.52 7.95
CA VAL A 171 -13.23 -3.74 7.27
C VAL A 171 -13.11 -4.88 8.27
N LEU A 172 -12.56 -4.58 9.46
CA LEU A 172 -12.58 -5.35 10.70
C LEU A 172 -13.88 -6.12 10.91
N GLN A 173 -14.89 -5.30 11.14
CA GLN A 173 -16.25 -5.70 11.46
C GLN A 173 -16.91 -6.49 10.32
N TYR A 174 -16.68 -6.10 9.06
CA TYR A 174 -17.24 -6.80 7.90
C TYR A 174 -16.68 -8.23 7.77
N ASN A 175 -15.39 -8.41 8.05
CA ASN A 175 -14.74 -9.73 8.01
C ASN A 175 -15.04 -10.57 9.26
N ASP A 176 -15.92 -10.11 10.16
CA ASP A 176 -16.17 -10.71 11.47
C ASP A 176 -14.89 -10.94 12.29
N GLN A 177 -13.85 -10.13 12.04
CA GLN A 177 -12.58 -10.18 12.75
C GLN A 177 -12.59 -9.13 13.85
N ARG A 178 -12.56 -9.59 15.10
CA ARG A 178 -12.55 -8.73 16.28
C ARG A 178 -11.26 -8.95 17.05
N ARG A 179 -10.77 -7.91 17.72
CA ARG A 179 -9.63 -8.08 18.63
C ARG A 179 -10.01 -9.06 19.73
N LEU A 180 -9.10 -9.98 20.05
CA LEU A 180 -9.30 -10.97 21.12
C LEU A 180 -9.71 -10.30 22.44
N SER A 181 -9.09 -9.16 22.77
CA SER A 181 -9.45 -8.36 23.94
C SER A 181 -10.92 -7.92 23.96
N THR A 182 -11.50 -7.59 22.80
CA THR A 182 -12.93 -7.24 22.69
C THR A 182 -13.83 -8.48 22.78
N VAL A 183 -13.37 -9.62 22.24
CA VAL A 183 -14.07 -10.90 22.31
C VAL A 183 -14.15 -11.38 23.77
N LEU A 184 -13.07 -11.27 24.55
CA LEU A 184 -13.04 -11.68 25.96
C LEU A 184 -14.07 -10.93 26.82
N VAL A 185 -14.18 -9.60 26.64
CA VAL A 185 -15.19 -8.80 27.35
C VAL A 185 -16.60 -9.22 26.94
N ARG A 186 -16.82 -9.50 25.65
CA ARG A 186 -18.12 -9.96 25.14
C ARG A 186 -18.51 -11.33 25.66
N LEU A 187 -17.55 -12.26 25.76
CA LEU A 187 -17.72 -13.61 26.31
C LEU A 187 -17.75 -13.64 27.84
N LYS A 188 -17.72 -12.47 28.51
CA LYS A 188 -17.73 -12.33 29.97
C LYS A 188 -16.55 -13.00 30.70
N PHE A 189 -15.40 -13.11 30.04
CA PHE A 189 -14.14 -13.52 30.71
C PHE A 189 -13.60 -12.42 31.64
N CYS A 190 -13.95 -11.16 31.36
CA CYS A 190 -13.57 -9.98 32.14
C CYS A 190 -14.59 -8.86 31.91
N GLU A 191 -14.66 -7.89 32.83
CA GLU A 191 -15.57 -6.75 32.71
C GLU A 191 -14.95 -5.59 31.94
N HIS A 192 -13.62 -5.46 32.00
CA HIS A 192 -12.91 -4.32 31.44
C HIS A 192 -11.92 -4.72 30.35
N LEU A 193 -11.85 -3.91 29.28
CA LEU A 193 -10.92 -4.13 28.18
C LEU A 193 -9.45 -4.08 28.62
N LYS A 194 -9.12 -3.28 29.64
CA LYS A 194 -7.75 -3.20 30.19
C LYS A 194 -7.32 -4.54 30.79
N GLU A 195 -8.21 -5.21 31.51
CA GLU A 195 -7.98 -6.53 32.11
C GLU A 195 -7.79 -7.58 31.01
N ALA A 196 -8.64 -7.54 29.98
CA ALA A 196 -8.52 -8.41 28.81
C ALA A 196 -7.13 -8.30 28.17
N ILE A 197 -6.62 -7.08 27.99
CA ILE A 197 -5.29 -6.84 27.42
C ILE A 197 -4.20 -7.44 28.33
N THR A 198 -4.28 -7.21 29.65
CA THR A 198 -3.30 -7.77 30.59
C THR A 198 -3.30 -9.29 30.60
N TYR A 199 -4.47 -9.93 30.51
CA TYR A 199 -4.58 -11.39 30.49
C TYR A 199 -3.95 -11.98 29.22
N ILE A 200 -4.12 -11.31 28.07
CA ILE A 200 -3.48 -11.72 26.82
C ILE A 200 -1.96 -11.52 26.92
N GLN A 201 -1.49 -10.35 27.36
CA GLN A 201 -0.04 -10.07 27.48
C GLN A 201 0.69 -11.05 28.41
N GLN A 202 0.02 -11.48 29.49
CA GLN A 202 0.55 -12.45 30.45
C GLN A 202 0.43 -13.91 29.95
N GLY A 203 -0.18 -14.14 28.78
CA GLY A 203 -0.33 -15.48 28.19
C GLY A 203 -1.36 -16.35 28.92
N HIS A 204 -2.40 -15.76 29.53
CA HIS A 204 -3.44 -16.50 30.23
C HIS A 204 -4.54 -17.04 29.30
N VAL A 205 -4.61 -16.57 28.05
CA VAL A 205 -5.67 -16.88 27.09
C VAL A 205 -5.10 -17.66 25.91
N ARG A 206 -5.81 -18.70 25.47
CA ARG A 206 -5.52 -19.45 24.24
C ARG A 206 -6.71 -19.43 23.29
N VAL A 207 -6.43 -19.56 22.00
CA VAL A 207 -7.44 -19.73 20.95
C VAL A 207 -7.16 -21.07 20.27
N GLY A 208 -8.01 -22.07 20.52
CA GLY A 208 -7.74 -23.44 20.12
C GLY A 208 -6.49 -24.00 20.84
N PRO A 209 -5.52 -24.59 20.13
CA PRO A 209 -4.33 -25.18 20.75
C PRO A 209 -3.25 -24.14 21.11
N GLU A 210 -3.29 -22.93 20.57
CA GLU A 210 -2.20 -21.95 20.70
C GLU A 210 -2.49 -20.88 21.76
N THR A 211 -1.50 -20.63 22.62
CA THR A 211 -1.52 -19.52 23.57
C THR A 211 -1.25 -18.21 22.85
N VAL A 212 -2.09 -17.20 23.08
CA VAL A 212 -1.98 -15.90 22.42
C VAL A 212 -1.39 -14.89 23.39
N THR A 213 -0.28 -14.25 23.00
CA THR A 213 0.40 -13.21 23.78
C THR A 213 0.24 -11.80 23.19
N ASP A 214 -0.17 -11.69 21.92
CA ASP A 214 -0.37 -10.41 21.24
C ASP A 214 -1.79 -9.84 21.47
N PRO A 215 -1.96 -8.69 22.13
CA PRO A 215 -3.27 -8.04 22.30
C PRO A 215 -3.93 -7.57 21.01
N ALA A 216 -3.14 -7.43 19.93
CA ALA A 216 -3.63 -7.08 18.61
C ALA A 216 -4.15 -8.29 17.82
N PHE A 217 -4.04 -9.50 18.38
CA PHE A 217 -4.55 -10.73 17.77
C PHE A 217 -6.04 -10.62 17.42
N LEU A 218 -6.38 -11.03 16.20
CA LEU A 218 -7.72 -10.96 15.65
C LEU A 218 -8.34 -12.36 15.64
N VAL A 219 -9.53 -12.45 16.21
CA VAL A 219 -10.33 -13.67 16.29
C VAL A 219 -11.50 -13.53 15.32
N THR A 220 -11.69 -14.54 14.47
CA THR A 220 -12.88 -14.64 13.63
C THR A 220 -14.04 -15.23 14.43
N ARG A 221 -15.29 -14.97 14.02
CA ARG A 221 -16.47 -15.51 14.71
C ARG A 221 -16.40 -17.01 14.98
N ASN A 222 -15.91 -17.82 14.04
CA ASN A 222 -15.82 -19.28 14.19
C ASN A 222 -14.75 -19.71 15.20
N MET A 223 -13.73 -18.88 15.43
CA MET A 223 -12.67 -19.14 16.40
C MET A 223 -13.09 -18.76 17.83
N GLU A 224 -14.17 -17.98 17.99
CA GLU A 224 -14.59 -17.50 19.31
C GLU A 224 -14.98 -18.63 20.26
N ASP A 225 -15.59 -19.70 19.76
CA ASP A 225 -15.99 -20.86 20.58
C ASP A 225 -14.78 -21.62 21.15
N PHE A 226 -13.60 -21.42 20.58
CA PHE A 226 -12.34 -22.05 21.01
C PHE A 226 -11.50 -21.14 21.91
N VAL A 227 -12.01 -19.97 22.29
CA VAL A 227 -11.34 -19.05 23.23
C VAL A 227 -11.49 -19.61 24.64
N THR A 228 -10.38 -20.05 25.23
CA THR A 228 -10.37 -20.64 26.58
C THR A 228 -9.18 -20.13 27.38
N TRP A 229 -9.22 -20.32 28.71
CA TRP A 229 -8.05 -20.09 29.54
C TRP A 229 -6.99 -21.15 29.27
N VAL A 230 -5.72 -20.75 29.34
CA VAL A 230 -4.60 -21.69 29.35
C VAL A 230 -4.69 -22.56 30.60
N ASP A 231 -4.41 -23.86 30.46
CA ASP A 231 -4.59 -24.83 31.55
C ASP A 231 -3.71 -24.51 32.77
N SER A 232 -2.50 -24.00 32.56
CA SER A 232 -1.59 -23.54 33.62
C SER A 232 -1.91 -22.16 34.20
N SER A 233 -2.96 -21.48 33.72
CA SER A 233 -3.29 -20.13 34.14
C SER A 233 -3.78 -20.07 35.59
N LYS A 234 -3.16 -19.21 36.41
CA LYS A 234 -3.61 -18.92 37.78
C LYS A 234 -5.03 -18.34 37.81
N ILE A 235 -5.42 -17.61 36.75
CA ILE A 235 -6.76 -17.05 36.62
C ILE A 235 -7.79 -18.17 36.42
N LYS A 236 -7.48 -19.17 35.59
CA LYS A 236 -8.34 -20.34 35.40
C LYS A 236 -8.63 -21.05 36.72
N ARG A 237 -7.59 -21.31 37.52
CA ARG A 237 -7.74 -21.96 38.84
C ARG A 237 -8.64 -21.14 39.77
N LYS A 238 -8.43 -19.81 39.83
CA LYS A 238 -9.25 -18.93 40.67
C LYS A 238 -10.72 -18.89 40.24
N VAL A 239 -10.97 -18.90 38.93
CA VAL A 239 -12.34 -18.95 38.37
C VAL A 239 -13.00 -20.30 38.66
N LEU A 240 -12.28 -21.41 38.49
CA LEU A 240 -12.78 -22.76 38.82
C LEU A 240 -13.08 -22.91 40.31
N GLN A 241 -12.21 -22.39 41.18
CA GLN A 241 -12.42 -22.38 42.62
C GLN A 241 -13.63 -21.55 43.02
N TYR A 242 -13.85 -20.38 42.40
CA TYR A 242 -15.03 -19.55 42.65
C TYR A 242 -16.34 -20.23 42.22
N ASN A 243 -16.28 -21.04 41.16
CA ASN A 243 -17.43 -21.77 40.62
C ASN A 243 -17.62 -23.16 41.27
N ASP A 244 -16.85 -23.52 42.30
CA ASP A 244 -16.85 -24.86 42.93
C ASP A 244 -16.62 -26.02 41.93
N GLN A 245 -15.85 -25.76 40.87
CA GLN A 245 -15.52 -26.70 39.80
C GLN A 245 -14.04 -27.12 39.82
N LEU A 246 -13.30 -26.76 40.86
CA LEU A 246 -11.91 -27.13 41.01
C LEU A 246 -11.83 -28.59 41.47
N ASP A 247 -11.26 -29.45 40.63
CA ASP A 247 -11.08 -30.86 40.93
C ASP A 247 -9.94 -31.05 41.95
N ASP A 248 -10.04 -32.05 42.83
CA ASP A 248 -9.09 -32.29 43.93
C ASP A 248 -7.66 -32.55 43.42
N TYR A 249 -7.54 -33.06 42.20
CA TYR A 249 -6.27 -33.30 41.51
C TYR A 249 -5.56 -32.00 41.08
N ASP A 250 -6.33 -30.99 40.64
CA ASP A 250 -5.80 -29.68 40.24
C ASP A 250 -5.38 -28.82 41.46
N ALA A 251 -5.92 -29.13 42.64
CA ALA A 251 -5.59 -28.44 43.88
C ALA A 251 -4.19 -28.80 44.44
N MET A 252 -3.60 -29.92 44.01
CA MET A 252 -2.30 -30.41 44.49
C MET A 252 -1.08 -29.91 43.67
N THR A 253 -1.29 -29.14 42.60
CA THR A 253 -0.24 -28.72 41.63
C THR A 253 -0.08 -27.20 41.55
#